data_AF-A0A6P0NI89-F1
#
_entry.id   AF-A0A6P0NI89-F1
#
_cell.length_a   1.000
_cell.length_b   1.000
_cell.length_c   1.000
_cell.angle_alpha   90.00
_cell.angle_beta   90.00
_cell.angle_gamma   90.00
#
_symmetry.space_group_name_H-M   'P 1'
#
loop_
_entity.id
_entity.type
_entity.pdbx_description
1 polymer ?
#
loop_
_entity_poly.entity_id
_entity_poly.type
_entity_poly.pdbx_seq_one_letter_code
_entity_poly.pdbx_strand_id
1 'polypeptide(L)' 'MAYVPEIETPVLFMTGEDNHVFTDSNIVAYETVNKMVPGRHQLATFPNYGHQDVFMGKNVAVDVFPRLVEFINDHR' A
#
# COMPACT_ATOMS: atom_id res chain seq x y z
N MET A 1 -7.91 14.70 8.66
CA MET A 1 -6.74 15.20 7.90
C MET A 1 -5.78 16.05 8.73
N ALA A 2 -6.23 16.77 9.77
CA ALA A 2 -5.35 17.61 10.60
C ALA A 2 -4.09 16.90 11.15
N TYR A 3 -4.19 15.60 11.45
CA TYR A 3 -3.11 14.81 12.03
C TYR A 3 -2.15 14.16 11.01
N VAL A 4 -2.39 14.27 9.71
CA VAL A 4 -1.54 13.62 8.69
C VAL A 4 -0.07 14.05 8.80
N PRO A 5 0.28 15.34 9.03
CA PRO A 5 1.67 15.74 9.21
C PRO A 5 2.38 15.07 10.38
N GLU A 6 1.64 14.67 11.41
CA GLU A 6 2.15 14.01 12.63
C GLU A 6 2.44 12.52 12.41
N ILE A 7 2.01 11.93 11.30
CA ILE A 7 2.34 10.55 10.94
C ILE A 7 3.77 10.54 10.39
N GLU A 8 4.73 10.32 11.28
CA GLU A 8 6.15 10.19 10.94
C GLU A 8 6.52 8.78 10.50
N THR A 9 5.78 7.76 10.97
CA THR A 9 5.98 6.37 10.57
C THR A 9 5.79 6.22 9.05
N PRO A 10 6.78 5.71 8.31
CA PRO A 10 6.61 5.36 6.90
C PRO A 10 5.46 4.36 6.72
N VAL A 11 4.66 4.54 5.68
CA VAL A 11 3.50 3.67 5.40
C VAL A 11 3.57 3.19 3.95
N LEU A 12 3.44 1.89 3.76
CA LEU A 12 3.17 1.27 2.47
C LEU A 12 1.68 0.98 2.38
N PHE A 13 0.96 1.76 1.57
CA PHE A 13 -0.39 1.43 1.14
C PHE A 13 -0.32 0.34 0.07
N MET A 14 -1.19 -0.66 0.13
CA MET A 14 -1.20 -1.74 -0.86
C MET A 14 -2.61 -2.20 -1.22
N THR A 15 -2.86 -2.48 -2.50
CA THR A 15 -4.15 -3.03 -2.95
C THR A 15 -3.96 -3.93 -4.16
N GLY A 16 -4.91 -4.85 -4.36
CA GLY A 16 -5.07 -5.49 -5.66
C GLY A 16 -5.81 -4.57 -6.63
N GLU A 17 -5.52 -4.71 -7.93
CA GLU A 17 -6.19 -3.98 -9.01
C GLU A 17 -7.68 -4.34 -9.11
N ASP A 18 -8.03 -5.61 -8.87
CA ASP A 18 -9.40 -6.15 -8.94
C ASP A 18 -10.07 -6.20 -7.55
N ASN A 19 -9.70 -5.28 -6.67
CA ASN A 19 -10.27 -5.19 -5.34
C ASN A 19 -11.71 -4.65 -5.40
N HIS A 20 -12.71 -5.51 -5.23
CA HIS A 20 -14.13 -5.11 -5.20
C HIS A 20 -14.70 -4.89 -3.78
N VAL A 21 -13.86 -4.98 -2.74
CA VAL A 21 -14.29 -4.81 -1.33
C VAL A 21 -13.97 -3.42 -0.82
N PHE A 22 -12.69 -3.04 -0.92
CA PHE A 22 -12.18 -1.72 -0.56
C PHE A 22 -11.58 -1.04 -1.78
N THR A 23 -12.37 -0.99 -2.86
CA THR A 23 -12.09 -0.49 -4.21
C THR A 23 -10.79 0.31 -4.35
N ASP A 24 -10.89 1.62 -4.22
CA ASP A 24 -9.85 2.61 -4.40
C ASP A 24 -9.40 3.20 -3.06
N SER A 25 -9.86 2.65 -1.93
CA SER A 25 -9.64 3.21 -0.59
C SER A 25 -8.16 3.47 -0.30
N ASN A 26 -7.27 2.52 -0.63
CA ASN A 26 -5.83 2.70 -0.42
C ASN A 26 -5.19 3.68 -1.41
N ILE A 27 -5.73 3.80 -2.62
CA ILE A 27 -5.27 4.76 -3.63
C ILE A 27 -5.64 6.18 -3.18
N VAL A 28 -6.91 6.40 -2.84
CA VAL A 28 -7.42 7.69 -2.36
C VAL A 28 -6.75 8.09 -1.05
N ALA A 29 -6.55 7.14 -0.13
CA ALA A 29 -5.82 7.40 1.11
C ALA A 29 -4.39 7.87 0.82
N TYR A 30 -3.64 7.12 0.00
CA TYR A 30 -2.28 7.47 -0.41
C TYR A 30 -2.22 8.86 -1.06
N GLU A 31 -3.06 9.11 -2.07
CA GLU A 31 -3.09 10.41 -2.76
C GLU A 31 -3.40 11.55 -1.80
N THR A 32 -4.30 11.33 -0.85
CA THR A 32 -4.67 12.33 0.14
C THR A 32 -3.51 12.65 1.08
N VAL A 33 -2.83 11.63 1.61
CA VAL A 33 -1.68 11.88 2.50
C VAL A 33 -0.47 12.43 1.73
N ASN A 34 -0.24 11.96 0.50
CA ASN A 34 0.89 12.40 -0.33
C ASN A 34 0.75 13.87 -0.77
N LYS A 35 -0.46 14.42 -0.86
CA LYS A 35 -0.68 15.86 -1.06
C LYS A 35 -0.22 16.71 0.13
N MET A 36 -0.25 16.17 1.35
CA MET A 36 0.12 16.88 2.57
C MET A 36 1.58 16.65 2.99
N VAL A 37 2.08 15.43 2.80
CA VAL A 37 3.46 15.03 3.12
C VAL A 37 4.09 14.27 1.93
N PRO A 38 4.46 14.97 0.84
CA PRO A 38 4.91 14.34 -0.39
C PRO A 38 6.12 13.44 -0.20
N GLY A 39 6.07 12.24 -0.77
CA GLY A 39 7.18 11.28 -0.79
C GLY A 39 7.44 10.54 0.53
N ARG A 40 6.67 10.81 1.60
CA ARG A 40 6.84 10.13 2.90
C ARG A 40 6.27 8.71 2.90
N HIS A 41 5.21 8.47 2.13
CA HIS A 41 4.51 7.20 2.07
C HIS A 41 4.59 6.63 0.65
N GLN A 42 4.32 5.33 0.52
CA GLN A 42 4.40 4.62 -0.75
C GLN A 42 3.08 3.89 -1.04
N LEU A 43 2.80 3.62 -2.32
CA LEU A 43 1.65 2.85 -2.79
C LEU A 43 2.14 1.69 -3.67
N ALA A 44 1.58 0.50 -3.48
CA ALA A 44 1.77 -0.66 -4.35
C ALA A 44 0.42 -1.22 -4.81
N THR A 45 0.23 -1.34 -6.12
CA THR A 45 -0.95 -1.98 -6.71
C THR A 45 -0.53 -3.27 -7.41
N PHE A 46 -1.23 -4.36 -7.15
CA PHE A 46 -0.91 -5.69 -7.67
C PHE A 46 -1.91 -6.09 -8.77
N PRO A 47 -1.46 -6.25 -10.03
CA PRO A 47 -2.36 -6.58 -11.14
C PRO A 47 -2.98 -7.98 -11.02
N ASN A 48 -4.26 -8.11 -11.33
CA ASN A 48 -5.04 -9.37 -11.22
C ASN A 48 -5.23 -9.91 -9.78
N TYR A 49 -5.05 -9.07 -8.76
CA TYR A 49 -5.28 -9.42 -7.36
C TYR A 49 -6.58 -8.77 -6.86
N GLY A 50 -7.41 -9.53 -6.15
CA GLY A 50 -8.53 -9.01 -5.37
C GLY A 50 -8.11 -8.53 -3.98
N HIS A 51 -9.09 -8.23 -3.11
CA HIS A 51 -8.86 -7.71 -1.76
C HIS A 51 -7.99 -8.64 -0.90
N GLN A 52 -8.40 -9.91 -0.81
CA GLN A 52 -7.76 -10.88 0.07
C GLN A 52 -6.54 -11.53 -0.59
N ASP A 53 -6.48 -11.50 -1.93
CA ASP A 53 -5.42 -12.13 -2.70
C ASP A 53 -4.07 -11.52 -2.39
N VAL A 54 -3.97 -10.23 -2.03
CA VAL A 54 -2.67 -9.60 -1.70
C VAL A 54 -2.01 -10.21 -0.45
N PHE A 55 -2.76 -10.97 0.34
CA PHE A 55 -2.24 -11.69 1.51
C PHE A 55 -2.31 -13.22 1.36
N MET A 56 -3.25 -13.73 0.55
CA MET A 56 -3.58 -15.15 0.50
C MET A 56 -3.62 -15.76 -0.91
N GLY A 57 -3.36 -14.97 -1.95
CA GLY A 57 -3.30 -15.44 -3.32
C GLY A 57 -2.20 -16.49 -3.49
N LYS A 58 -2.39 -17.45 -4.41
CA LYS A 58 -1.47 -18.57 -4.60
C LYS A 58 -0.01 -18.14 -4.85
N ASN A 59 0.20 -16.99 -5.48
CA ASN A 59 1.51 -16.49 -5.88
C ASN A 59 2.01 -15.30 -5.01
N VAL A 60 1.37 -14.97 -3.88
CA VAL A 60 1.74 -13.79 -3.06
C VAL A 60 3.19 -13.80 -2.60
N ALA A 61 3.75 -14.99 -2.35
CA ALA A 61 5.14 -15.12 -1.93
C ALA A 61 6.13 -14.68 -3.00
N VAL A 62 5.72 -14.73 -4.27
CA VAL A 62 6.52 -14.30 -5.43
C VAL A 62 6.21 -12.86 -5.79
N ASP A 63 4.93 -12.50 -5.87
CA ASP A 63 4.51 -11.23 -6.47
C ASP A 63 4.43 -10.09 -5.45
N VAL A 64 4.05 -10.39 -4.20
CA VAL A 64 3.71 -9.38 -3.19
C VAL A 64 4.77 -9.29 -2.11
N PHE A 65 5.09 -10.39 -1.44
CA PHE A 65 5.94 -10.37 -0.24
C PHE A 65 7.34 -9.79 -0.44
N PRO A 66 8.03 -9.96 -1.59
CA PRO A 66 9.31 -9.30 -1.83
C PRO A 66 9.21 -7.77 -1.71
N ARG A 67 8.12 -7.17 -2.19
CA ARG A 67 7.88 -5.73 -2.11
C ARG A 67 7.67 -5.23 -0.67
N LEU A 68 7.04 -6.04 0.17
CA LEU A 68 6.83 -5.76 1.60
C LEU A 68 8.16 -5.84 2.36
N VAL A 69 8.95 -6.88 2.08
CA VAL A 69 10.28 -7.07 2.68
C VAL A 69 11.22 -5.95 2.26
N GLU A 70 11.23 -5.56 0.99
CA GLU A 70 11.97 -4.39 0.48
C GLU A 70 11.60 -3.13 1.28
N PHE A 71 10.31 -2.81 1.40
CA PHE A 71 9.85 -1.66 2.18
C PHE A 71 10.34 -1.68 3.63
N ILE A 72 10.26 -2.83 4.30
CA ILE A 72 10.71 -2.96 5.69
C ILE A 72 12.22 -2.76 5.78
N ASN A 73 12.99 -3.32 4.85
CA ASN A 73 14.46 -3.21 4.85
C ASN A 73 14.93 -1.78 4.56
N ASP A 74 14.24 -1.04 3.69
CA ASP A 74 14.55 0.36 3.38
C ASP A 74 14.37 1.31 4.58
N HIS A 75 13.62 0.89 5.60
CA HIS A 75 13.29 1.69 6.79
C HIS A 75 13.75 1.05 8.10
N ARG A 76 14.66 0.07 8.03
CA ARG A 76 15.26 -0.59 9.20
C ARG A 76 16.42 0.20 9.79
#